data_AF-A0A0J9TGZ7-F1
#
_entry.id   AF-A0A0J9TGZ7-F1
#
_cell.length_a   1.000
_cell.length_b   1.000
_cell.length_c   1.000
_cell.angle_alpha   90.00
_cell.angle_beta   90.00
_cell.angle_gamma   90.00
#
_symmetry.space_group_name_H-M   'P 1'
#
loop_
_entity.id
_entity.type
_entity.pdbx_description
1 polymer ?
#
loop_
_entity_poly.entity_id
_entity_poly.type
_entity_poly.pdbx_seq_one_letter_code
_entity_poly.pdbx_strand_id
1 'polypeptide(L)'
;MRENINHHQDYRNICLSLAKSIRHIERESDINSSEDNIKQVCAYLNYWLNNELRKIETPSKKALEFYKKLKTSGSHNPLNMDICETRITNMDDTVFTNVEFLHNLFFNLHEYRNNFRKGDSVICAYAKKFSILYNKRKNECRTENSSPFCEKLTKFRETYNVTMPTTKCNRVPKDIKSFDDKHIADALTEIMEDGSSIAVTHDTQGEGTTGSIFPNSLFSGFTLPATIIFGIVSIFILFCKVKKIFNTKI
;
A
#
# COMPACT_ATOMS: atom_id res chain seq x y z
N MET A 1 -35.45 3.17 10.80
CA MET A 1 -35.74 3.56 9.40
C MET A 1 -34.56 4.28 8.72
N ARG A 2 -33.72 5.05 9.44
CA ARG A 2 -32.51 5.70 8.88
C ARG A 2 -31.39 4.73 8.48
N GLU A 3 -31.13 3.70 9.29
CA GLU A 3 -30.09 2.67 9.04
C GLU A 3 -30.32 1.91 7.72
N ASN A 4 -31.57 1.54 7.42
CA ASN A 4 -31.90 0.76 6.22
C ASN A 4 -31.74 1.56 4.90
N ILE A 5 -31.85 2.89 4.97
CA ILE A 5 -31.66 3.78 3.81
C ILE A 5 -30.16 3.98 3.52
N ASN A 6 -29.33 4.10 4.57
CA ASN A 6 -27.88 4.29 4.43
C ASN A 6 -27.21 3.06 3.81
N HIS A 7 -27.56 1.86 4.28
CA HIS A 7 -27.06 0.60 3.73
C HIS A 7 -27.35 0.51 2.23
N HIS A 8 -28.59 0.78 1.79
CA HIS A 8 -28.94 0.77 0.37
C HIS A 8 -28.11 1.76 -0.47
N GLN A 9 -27.80 2.94 0.06
CA GLN A 9 -26.98 3.93 -0.64
C GLN A 9 -25.52 3.49 -0.78
N ASP A 10 -24.93 2.88 0.25
CA ASP A 10 -23.55 2.39 0.21
C ASP A 10 -23.38 1.29 -0.84
N TYR A 11 -24.24 0.26 -0.83
CA TYR A 11 -24.20 -0.78 -1.86
C TYR A 11 -24.43 -0.23 -3.26
N ARG A 12 -25.34 0.74 -3.42
CA ARG A 12 -25.54 1.42 -4.70
C ARG A 12 -24.27 2.14 -5.18
N ASN A 13 -23.57 2.84 -4.29
CA ASN A 13 -22.32 3.52 -4.63
C ASN A 13 -21.21 2.53 -5.01
N ILE A 14 -21.09 1.41 -4.28
CA ILE A 14 -20.16 0.33 -4.60
C ILE A 14 -20.49 -0.27 -5.98
N CYS A 15 -21.77 -0.60 -6.24
CA CYS A 15 -22.23 -1.11 -7.55
C CYS A 15 -21.85 -0.17 -8.69
N LEU A 16 -22.17 1.12 -8.56
CA LEU A 16 -21.89 2.12 -9.58
C LEU A 16 -20.40 2.30 -9.86
N SER A 17 -19.58 2.25 -8.80
CA SER A 17 -18.13 2.41 -8.91
C SER A 17 -17.51 1.18 -9.57
N LEU A 18 -17.91 -0.02 -9.15
CA LEU A 18 -17.48 -1.28 -9.74
C LEU A 18 -17.84 -1.35 -11.24
N ALA A 19 -19.09 -1.03 -11.59
CA ALA A 19 -19.55 -0.99 -12.98
C ALA A 19 -18.76 0.00 -13.85
N LYS A 20 -18.45 1.20 -13.32
CA LYS A 20 -17.63 2.19 -14.02
C LYS A 20 -16.20 1.71 -14.23
N SER A 21 -15.60 1.07 -13.22
CA SER A 21 -14.26 0.51 -13.30
C SER A 21 -14.19 -0.59 -14.36
N ILE A 22 -15.12 -1.54 -14.36
CA ILE A 22 -15.19 -2.63 -15.36
C ILE A 22 -15.29 -2.05 -16.78
N ARG A 23 -16.21 -1.10 -17.00
CA ARG A 23 -16.34 -0.41 -18.30
C ARG A 23 -15.07 0.31 -18.74
N HIS A 24 -14.31 0.87 -17.80
CA HIS A 24 -13.04 1.51 -18.12
C HIS A 24 -11.99 0.48 -18.53
N ILE A 25 -11.90 -0.65 -17.82
CA ILE A 25 -10.99 -1.74 -18.16
C ILE A 25 -11.30 -2.28 -19.56
N GLU A 26 -12.57 -2.51 -19.89
CA GLU A 26 -13.02 -2.94 -21.23
C GLU A 26 -12.54 -1.99 -22.32
N ARG A 27 -12.78 -0.69 -22.17
CA ARG A 27 -12.38 0.30 -23.17
C ARG A 27 -10.87 0.39 -23.34
N GLU A 28 -10.10 0.25 -22.27
CA GLU A 28 -8.64 0.30 -22.31
C GLU A 28 -8.00 -1.04 -22.75
N SER A 29 -8.68 -2.18 -22.52
CA SER A 29 -8.25 -3.48 -23.03
C SER A 29 -8.32 -3.55 -24.54
N ASP A 30 -9.35 -2.92 -25.12
CA ASP A 30 -9.55 -2.88 -26.56
C ASP A 30 -8.52 -1.98 -27.27
N ILE A 31 -7.86 -1.09 -26.53
CA ILE A 31 -6.99 -0.06 -27.10
C ILE A 31 -5.50 -0.39 -26.96
N ASN A 32 -5.01 -0.91 -25.81
CA ASN A 32 -3.55 -1.09 -25.59
C ASN A 32 -3.13 -1.99 -24.40
N SER A 33 -4.02 -2.73 -23.73
CA SER A 33 -3.67 -3.40 -22.47
C SER A 33 -3.25 -4.86 -22.63
N SER A 34 -2.06 -5.22 -22.13
CA SER A 34 -1.64 -6.63 -22.04
C SER A 34 -2.50 -7.41 -21.04
N GLU A 35 -2.56 -8.73 -21.19
CA GLU A 35 -3.26 -9.63 -20.25
C GLU A 35 -2.79 -9.41 -18.80
N ASP A 36 -1.49 -9.15 -18.60
CA ASP A 36 -0.93 -8.85 -17.29
C ASP A 36 -1.39 -7.50 -16.72
N ASN A 37 -1.66 -6.50 -17.56
CA ASN A 37 -2.25 -5.24 -17.11
C ASN A 37 -3.66 -5.50 -16.56
N ILE A 38 -4.47 -6.24 -17.31
CA ILE A 38 -5.85 -6.57 -16.92
C ILE A 38 -5.83 -7.35 -15.59
N LYS A 39 -4.99 -8.38 -15.46
CA LYS A 39 -4.83 -9.15 -14.21
C LYS A 39 -4.49 -8.25 -13.02
N GLN A 40 -3.61 -7.28 -13.19
CA GLN A 40 -3.21 -6.36 -12.11
C GLN A 40 -4.33 -5.40 -11.73
N VAL A 41 -5.04 -4.84 -12.71
CA VAL A 41 -6.17 -3.95 -12.45
C VAL A 41 -7.31 -4.71 -11.76
N CYS A 42 -7.61 -5.94 -12.19
CA CYS A 42 -8.59 -6.79 -11.53
C CYS A 42 -8.18 -7.17 -10.11
N ALA A 43 -6.89 -7.41 -9.84
CA ALA A 43 -6.39 -7.65 -8.48
C ALA A 43 -6.58 -6.43 -7.57
N TYR A 44 -6.31 -5.22 -8.09
CA TYR A 44 -6.62 -3.98 -7.36
C TYR A 44 -8.13 -3.82 -7.13
N LEU A 45 -8.96 -4.11 -8.14
CA LEU A 45 -10.41 -4.04 -8.02
C LEU A 45 -10.94 -5.02 -6.96
N ASN A 46 -10.34 -6.20 -6.85
CA ASN A 46 -10.64 -7.16 -5.79
C ASN A 46 -10.34 -6.58 -4.40
N TYR A 47 -9.17 -5.98 -4.22
CA TYR A 47 -8.81 -5.30 -2.97
C TYR A 47 -9.77 -4.16 -2.64
N TRP A 48 -10.03 -3.28 -3.61
CA TRP A 48 -10.94 -2.14 -3.45
C TRP A 48 -12.34 -2.62 -3.04
N LEU A 49 -12.88 -3.64 -3.70
CA LEU A 49 -14.22 -4.16 -3.37
C LEU A 49 -14.27 -4.74 -1.95
N ASN A 50 -13.27 -5.55 -1.57
CA ASN A 50 -13.17 -6.08 -0.21
C ASN A 50 -13.05 -4.97 0.83
N ASN A 51 -12.31 -3.90 0.53
CA ASN A 51 -12.13 -2.76 1.41
C ASN A 51 -13.44 -1.97 1.60
N GLU A 52 -14.14 -1.64 0.52
CA GLU A 52 -15.39 -0.87 0.61
C GLU A 52 -16.48 -1.65 1.34
N LEU A 53 -16.62 -2.95 1.09
CA LEU A 53 -17.59 -3.80 1.79
C LEU A 53 -17.27 -3.98 3.28
N ARG A 54 -16.02 -3.79 3.71
CA ARG A 54 -15.63 -3.82 5.12
C ARG A 54 -15.89 -2.49 5.85
N LYS A 55 -16.13 -1.40 5.13
CA LYS A 55 -16.37 -0.05 5.69
C LYS A 55 -17.85 0.27 5.90
N ILE A 56 -18.75 -0.49 5.29
CA ILE A 56 -20.20 -0.29 5.49
C ILE A 56 -20.59 -0.62 6.94
N GLU A 57 -21.71 -0.06 7.40
CA GLU A 57 -22.19 -0.15 8.79
C GLU A 57 -22.29 -1.59 9.32
N THR A 58 -22.68 -2.54 8.46
CA THR A 58 -22.59 -3.98 8.70
C THR A 58 -21.54 -4.61 7.78
N PRO A 59 -20.26 -4.68 8.21
CA PRO A 59 -19.16 -5.14 7.38
C PRO A 59 -19.43 -6.50 6.73
N SER A 60 -19.22 -6.57 5.43
CA SER A 60 -19.39 -7.78 4.64
C SER A 60 -18.05 -8.22 4.07
N LYS A 61 -17.69 -9.49 4.28
CA LYS A 61 -16.51 -10.12 3.67
C LYS A 61 -16.90 -10.91 2.40
N LYS A 62 -18.03 -10.57 1.78
CA LYS A 62 -18.68 -11.33 0.70
C LYS A 62 -18.52 -10.65 -0.66
N ALA A 63 -17.29 -10.22 -0.98
CA ALA A 63 -16.96 -9.55 -2.23
C ALA A 63 -17.33 -10.39 -3.47
N LEU A 64 -17.05 -11.70 -3.46
CA LEU A 64 -17.39 -12.61 -4.55
C LEU A 64 -18.90 -12.72 -4.76
N GLU A 65 -19.67 -12.84 -3.68
CA GLU A 65 -21.14 -12.91 -3.77
C GLU A 65 -21.72 -11.61 -4.31
N PHE A 66 -21.21 -10.48 -3.84
CA PHE A 66 -21.61 -9.15 -4.32
C PHE A 66 -21.34 -9.01 -5.83
N TYR A 67 -20.15 -9.39 -6.29
CA TYR A 67 -19.77 -9.34 -7.70
C TYR A 67 -20.66 -10.22 -8.58
N LYS A 68 -20.92 -11.46 -8.15
CA LYS A 68 -21.81 -12.40 -8.85
C LYS A 68 -23.22 -11.85 -8.97
N LYS A 69 -23.78 -11.29 -7.88
CA LYS A 69 -25.10 -10.66 -7.91
C LYS A 69 -25.16 -9.52 -8.92
N LEU A 70 -24.16 -8.65 -8.94
CA LEU A 70 -24.09 -7.55 -9.90
C LEU A 70 -24.06 -8.07 -11.34
N LYS A 71 -23.22 -9.07 -11.65
CA LYS A 71 -23.15 -9.74 -12.96
C LYS A 71 -24.50 -10.30 -13.39
N THR A 72 -25.25 -10.94 -12.50
CA THR A 72 -26.57 -11.54 -12.83
C THR A 72 -27.72 -10.53 -12.88
N SER A 73 -27.57 -9.34 -12.29
CA SER A 73 -28.65 -8.35 -12.15
C SER A 73 -28.83 -7.42 -13.35
N GLY A 74 -27.94 -7.46 -14.34
CA GLY A 74 -27.94 -6.52 -15.47
C GLY A 74 -28.84 -6.94 -16.62
N SER A 75 -30.04 -6.35 -16.75
CA SER A 75 -30.91 -6.52 -17.93
C SER A 75 -30.79 -5.43 -19.00
N HIS A 76 -29.94 -4.39 -18.83
CA HIS A 76 -29.99 -3.22 -19.74
C HIS A 76 -28.64 -2.68 -20.24
N ASN A 77 -27.52 -3.33 -19.93
CA ASN A 77 -26.24 -3.10 -20.64
C ASN A 77 -25.27 -4.23 -20.26
N PRO A 78 -24.74 -5.01 -21.22
CA PRO A 78 -23.82 -6.09 -20.89
C PRO A 78 -22.46 -5.49 -20.56
N LEU A 79 -22.25 -5.11 -19.29
CA LEU A 79 -20.90 -4.99 -18.75
C LEU A 79 -20.27 -6.38 -18.85
N ASN A 80 -19.12 -6.49 -19.49
CA ASN A 80 -18.30 -7.68 -19.53
C ASN A 80 -17.63 -7.88 -18.16
N MET A 81 -18.46 -8.27 -17.19
CA MET A 81 -18.05 -8.67 -15.84
C MET A 81 -17.15 -9.91 -15.86
N ASP A 82 -16.95 -10.59 -17.00
CA ASP A 82 -16.08 -11.76 -17.07
C ASP A 82 -14.59 -11.36 -17.04
N ILE A 83 -14.28 -10.12 -17.42
CA ILE A 83 -12.90 -9.60 -17.50
C ILE A 83 -12.11 -9.72 -16.19
N CYS A 84 -12.80 -9.62 -15.05
CA CYS A 84 -12.21 -9.75 -13.72
C CYS A 84 -12.72 -10.95 -12.91
N GLU A 85 -13.60 -11.79 -13.46
CA GLU A 85 -14.32 -12.82 -12.70
C GLU A 85 -13.39 -13.76 -11.93
N THR A 86 -12.29 -14.20 -12.55
CA THR A 86 -11.33 -15.13 -11.94
C THR A 86 -10.46 -14.50 -10.85
N ARG A 87 -10.49 -13.17 -10.70
CA ARG A 87 -9.66 -12.41 -9.76
C ARG A 87 -10.43 -11.83 -8.58
N ILE A 88 -11.75 -11.74 -8.69
CA ILE A 88 -12.59 -11.30 -7.56
C ILE A 88 -12.78 -12.47 -6.61
N THR A 89 -12.36 -12.30 -5.36
CA THR A 89 -12.42 -13.32 -4.31
C THR A 89 -12.76 -12.67 -2.97
N ASN A 90 -13.26 -13.46 -2.03
CA ASN A 90 -13.35 -13.02 -0.64
C ASN A 90 -11.93 -13.03 -0.06
N MET A 91 -11.41 -11.88 0.35
CA MET A 91 -10.12 -11.81 1.04
C MET A 91 -10.32 -12.16 2.52
N ASP A 92 -9.60 -13.16 3.01
CA ASP A 92 -9.46 -13.39 4.44
C ASP A 92 -8.74 -12.18 5.10
N ASP A 93 -8.84 -12.10 6.42
CA ASP A 93 -8.36 -10.93 7.16
C ASP A 93 -6.83 -10.77 7.10
N THR A 94 -6.10 -11.88 7.07
CA THR A 94 -4.63 -11.86 7.00
C THR A 94 -4.17 -11.34 5.65
N VAL A 95 -4.73 -11.87 4.56
CA VAL A 95 -4.44 -11.39 3.20
C VAL A 95 -4.88 -9.95 3.03
N PHE A 96 -6.09 -9.59 3.50
CA PHE A 96 -6.59 -8.23 3.42
C PHE A 96 -5.65 -7.24 4.12
N THR A 97 -5.25 -7.52 5.36
CA THR A 97 -4.35 -6.68 6.15
C THR A 97 -2.98 -6.52 5.47
N ASN A 98 -2.47 -7.59 4.85
CA ASN A 98 -1.23 -7.55 4.08
C ASN A 98 -1.35 -6.66 2.84
N VAL A 99 -2.42 -6.82 2.07
CA VAL A 99 -2.65 -6.02 0.85
C VAL A 99 -2.92 -4.55 1.21
N GLU A 100 -3.70 -4.27 2.25
CA GLU A 100 -3.95 -2.89 2.73
C GLU A 100 -2.64 -2.20 3.13
N PHE A 101 -1.77 -2.91 3.85
CA PHE A 101 -0.46 -2.37 4.23
C PHE A 101 0.39 -2.04 2.99
N LEU A 102 0.47 -2.96 2.02
CA LEU A 102 1.21 -2.73 0.77
C LEU A 102 0.60 -1.59 -0.05
N HIS A 103 -0.72 -1.47 -0.08
CA HIS A 103 -1.43 -0.36 -0.71
C HIS A 103 -1.07 0.98 -0.05
N ASN A 104 -0.98 1.03 1.27
CA ASN A 104 -0.59 2.25 1.99
C ASN A 104 0.88 2.64 1.70
N LEU A 105 1.78 1.67 1.59
CA LEU A 105 3.15 1.94 1.12
C LEU A 105 3.15 2.51 -0.30
N PHE A 106 2.41 1.88 -1.22
CA PHE A 106 2.25 2.38 -2.58
C PHE A 106 1.75 3.82 -2.59
N PHE A 107 0.64 4.10 -1.89
CA PHE A 107 0.03 5.42 -1.86
C PHE A 107 1.02 6.49 -1.39
N ASN A 108 1.72 6.26 -0.28
CA ASN A 108 2.67 7.24 0.26
C ASN A 108 3.87 7.46 -0.67
N LEU A 109 4.43 6.39 -1.26
CA LEU A 109 5.55 6.53 -2.19
C LEU A 109 5.13 7.21 -3.50
N HIS A 110 3.94 6.86 -4.00
CA HIS A 110 3.34 7.49 -5.17
C HIS A 110 3.10 8.98 -4.93
N GLU A 111 2.47 9.33 -3.80
CA GLU A 111 2.13 10.71 -3.49
C GLU A 111 3.40 11.56 -3.37
N TYR A 112 4.44 11.04 -2.73
CA TYR A 112 5.75 11.67 -2.68
C TYR A 112 6.34 11.90 -4.08
N ARG A 113 6.29 10.88 -4.96
CA ARG A 113 6.91 10.92 -6.30
C ARG A 113 6.16 11.76 -7.32
N ASN A 114 4.87 12.03 -7.13
CA ASN A 114 4.05 12.56 -8.20
C ASN A 114 3.29 13.86 -7.84
N ASN A 115 3.24 14.24 -6.56
CA ASN A 115 2.51 15.45 -6.12
C ASN A 115 3.42 16.64 -5.82
N PHE A 116 4.37 16.92 -6.71
CA PHE A 116 5.31 18.05 -6.58
C PHE A 116 4.64 19.42 -6.41
N ARG A 117 3.38 19.55 -6.81
CA ARG A 117 2.58 20.79 -6.70
C ARG A 117 2.06 21.07 -5.29
N LYS A 118 2.12 20.10 -4.36
CA LYS A 118 1.57 20.25 -3.00
C LYS A 118 2.54 20.93 -2.01
N GLY A 119 3.73 21.32 -2.47
CA GLY A 119 4.78 21.94 -1.65
C GLY A 119 5.57 20.93 -0.82
N ASP A 120 6.82 21.28 -0.48
CA ASP A 120 7.79 20.37 0.12
C ASP A 120 7.30 19.74 1.43
N SER A 121 6.67 20.50 2.31
CA SER A 121 6.17 19.99 3.60
C SER A 121 5.16 18.84 3.43
N VAL A 122 4.22 18.97 2.48
CA VAL A 122 3.19 17.95 2.23
C VAL A 122 3.80 16.72 1.58
N ILE A 123 4.69 16.91 0.61
CA ILE A 123 5.39 15.81 -0.08
C ILE A 123 6.24 15.02 0.91
N CYS A 124 6.97 15.70 1.79
CA CYS A 124 7.79 15.08 2.81
C CYS A 124 6.98 14.33 3.88
N ALA A 125 5.76 14.75 4.16
CA ALA A 125 4.87 14.00 5.05
C ALA A 125 4.55 12.61 4.50
N TYR A 126 4.40 12.45 3.19
CA TYR A 126 4.20 11.14 2.57
C TYR A 126 5.44 10.26 2.64
N ALA A 127 6.62 10.81 2.35
CA ALA A 127 7.87 10.05 2.48
C ALA A 127 8.13 9.60 3.94
N LYS A 128 7.87 10.49 4.91
CA LYS A 128 7.92 10.16 6.33
C LYS A 128 6.96 9.02 6.69
N LYS A 129 5.70 9.10 6.26
CA LYS A 129 4.70 8.04 6.47
C LYS A 129 5.12 6.71 5.88
N PHE A 130 5.68 6.71 4.67
CA PHE A 130 6.24 5.50 4.07
C PHE A 130 7.31 4.87 4.99
N SER A 131 8.30 5.67 5.41
CA SER A 131 9.42 5.16 6.22
C SER A 131 8.95 4.57 7.57
N ILE A 132 7.94 5.20 8.20
CA ILE A 132 7.35 4.72 9.45
C ILE A 132 6.60 3.40 9.22
N LEU A 133 5.75 3.34 8.20
CA LEU A 133 4.98 2.15 7.87
C LEU A 133 5.89 0.97 7.55
N TYR A 134 6.90 1.18 6.69
CA TYR A 134 7.85 0.14 6.33
C TYR A 134 8.54 -0.45 7.56
N ASN A 135 9.10 0.42 8.42
CA ASN A 135 9.83 -0.02 9.61
C ASN A 135 8.95 -0.77 10.62
N LYS A 136 7.63 -0.55 10.62
CA LYS A 136 6.69 -1.26 11.49
C LYS A 136 6.66 -2.77 11.21
N ARG A 137 6.76 -3.17 9.93
CA ARG A 137 6.55 -4.57 9.51
C ARG A 137 7.76 -5.24 8.88
N LYS A 138 8.86 -4.51 8.65
CA LYS A 138 10.07 -5.08 8.03
C LYS A 138 10.63 -6.32 8.76
N ASN A 139 10.47 -6.36 10.09
CA ASN A 139 10.98 -7.47 10.92
C ASN A 139 10.08 -8.72 10.86
N GLU A 140 8.91 -8.66 10.21
CA GLU A 140 8.10 -9.84 9.93
C GLU A 140 8.70 -10.68 8.79
N CYS A 141 9.61 -10.10 8.02
CA CYS A 141 10.29 -10.75 6.91
C CYS A 141 11.62 -11.32 7.35
N ARG A 142 11.85 -12.58 6.97
CA ARG A 142 13.12 -13.30 7.15
C ARG A 142 13.69 -13.63 5.77
N THR A 143 15.00 -13.52 5.62
CA THR A 143 15.71 -13.78 4.35
C THR A 143 15.61 -15.22 3.89
N GLU A 144 15.57 -16.16 4.83
CA GLU A 144 15.56 -17.60 4.54
C GLU A 144 14.21 -18.11 4.00
N ASN A 145 13.12 -17.36 4.19
CA ASN A 145 11.77 -17.74 3.75
C ASN A 145 10.96 -16.50 3.36
N SER A 146 11.19 -15.97 2.15
CA SER A 146 10.48 -14.80 1.66
C SER A 146 9.05 -15.15 1.24
N SER A 147 8.08 -14.85 2.11
CA SER A 147 6.67 -14.90 1.73
C SER A 147 6.36 -13.96 0.55
N PRO A 148 5.26 -14.16 -0.21
CA PRO A 148 4.86 -13.22 -1.27
C PRO A 148 4.67 -11.78 -0.77
N PHE A 149 4.28 -11.60 0.50
CA PHE A 149 4.23 -10.30 1.15
C PHE A 149 5.63 -9.68 1.28
N CYS A 150 6.60 -10.46 1.75
CA CYS A 150 7.98 -10.02 1.92
C CYS A 150 8.65 -9.69 0.59
N GLU A 151 8.41 -10.46 -0.47
CA GLU A 151 8.89 -10.12 -1.80
C GLU A 151 8.38 -8.75 -2.28
N LYS A 152 7.10 -8.46 -2.03
CA LYS A 152 6.52 -7.15 -2.36
C LYS A 152 7.08 -6.04 -1.48
N LEU A 153 7.28 -6.30 -0.19
CA LEU A 153 7.87 -5.35 0.73
C LEU A 153 9.32 -5.01 0.33
N THR A 154 10.11 -5.99 -0.12
CA THR A 154 11.46 -5.79 -0.66
C THR A 154 11.44 -4.86 -1.87
N LYS A 155 10.52 -5.07 -2.82
CA LYS A 155 10.39 -4.21 -4.01
C LYS A 155 10.05 -2.76 -3.64
N PHE A 156 9.26 -2.54 -2.58
CA PHE A 156 9.01 -1.20 -2.06
C PHE A 156 10.28 -0.56 -1.49
N ARG A 157 11.10 -1.31 -0.74
CA ARG A 157 12.40 -0.83 -0.24
C ARG A 157 13.32 -0.42 -1.38
N GLU A 158 13.48 -1.29 -2.38
CA GLU A 158 14.32 -1.03 -3.56
C GLU A 158 13.86 0.26 -4.27
N THR A 159 12.55 0.38 -4.50
CA THR A 159 11.99 1.58 -5.14
C THR A 159 12.25 2.83 -4.31
N TYR A 160 12.09 2.75 -2.98
CA TYR A 160 12.37 3.85 -2.07
C TYR A 160 13.85 4.26 -2.13
N ASN A 161 14.77 3.30 -2.04
CA ASN A 161 16.21 3.54 -2.03
C ASN A 161 16.73 4.11 -3.35
N VAL A 162 16.04 3.87 -4.47
CA VAL A 162 16.31 4.56 -5.74
C VAL A 162 15.76 5.99 -5.76
N THR A 163 14.62 6.23 -5.10
CA THR A 163 13.88 7.50 -5.19
C THR A 163 14.39 8.56 -4.20
N MET A 164 14.80 8.14 -3.01
CA MET A 164 15.04 9.01 -1.85
C MET A 164 16.43 9.64 -1.69
N PRO A 165 17.53 9.19 -2.33
CA PRO A 165 18.86 9.77 -2.12
C PRO A 165 18.95 11.29 -2.36
N THR A 166 18.17 11.82 -3.29
CA THR A 166 18.14 13.24 -3.67
C THR A 166 17.03 14.04 -2.98
N THR A 167 16.34 13.45 -1.99
CA THR A 167 15.26 14.13 -1.27
C THR A 167 15.76 15.36 -0.50
N LYS A 168 14.92 16.40 -0.46
CA LYS A 168 15.10 17.58 0.42
C LYS A 168 14.36 17.42 1.74
N CYS A 169 13.73 16.27 1.98
CA CYS A 169 12.93 16.03 3.16
C CYS A 169 13.81 15.83 4.40
N ASN A 170 13.79 16.81 5.29
CA ASN A 170 14.49 16.73 6.57
C ASN A 170 13.95 15.58 7.43
N ARG A 171 14.84 14.85 8.10
CA ARG A 171 14.51 13.74 9.03
C ARG A 171 13.73 12.58 8.38
N VAL A 172 13.83 12.43 7.06
CA VAL A 172 13.37 11.25 6.33
C VAL A 172 14.60 10.44 5.92
N PRO A 173 14.68 9.14 6.22
CA PRO A 173 15.82 8.31 5.81
C PRO A 173 16.01 8.36 4.29
N LYS A 174 17.25 8.55 3.83
CA LYS A 174 17.58 8.55 2.39
C LYS A 174 17.59 7.15 1.79
N ASP A 175 17.75 6.16 2.64
CA ASP A 175 17.70 4.74 2.36
C ASP A 175 17.04 4.01 3.53
N ILE A 176 16.59 2.80 3.27
CA ILE A 176 16.00 1.90 4.24
C ILE A 176 16.84 0.63 4.29
N LYS A 177 17.25 0.31 5.51
CA LYS A 177 17.98 -0.89 5.91
C LYS A 177 17.28 -2.18 5.50
N SER A 178 18.08 -3.21 5.26
CA SER A 178 17.57 -4.53 4.91
C SER A 178 16.87 -5.21 6.10
N PHE A 179 16.27 -6.37 5.86
CA PHE A 179 15.60 -7.12 6.94
C PHE A 179 16.61 -7.64 7.98
N ASP A 180 17.86 -7.92 7.57
CA ASP A 180 18.86 -8.60 8.39
C ASP A 180 19.71 -7.65 9.23
N ASP A 181 19.65 -6.33 9.00
CA ASP A 181 20.47 -5.37 9.72
C ASP A 181 20.20 -5.39 11.24
N LYS A 182 19.03 -5.90 11.66
CA LYS A 182 18.72 -6.15 13.08
C LYS A 182 19.33 -7.48 13.56
N HIS A 183 19.24 -8.56 12.78
CA HIS A 183 19.85 -9.85 13.12
C HIS A 183 21.38 -9.77 13.19
N ILE A 184 22.00 -9.01 12.29
CA ILE A 184 23.45 -8.73 12.35
C ILE A 184 23.78 -7.90 13.59
N ALA A 185 22.98 -6.88 13.92
CA ALA A 185 23.21 -6.08 15.13
C ALA A 185 23.01 -6.88 16.43
N ASP A 186 21.96 -7.72 16.49
CA ASP A 186 21.65 -8.58 17.62
C ASP A 186 22.73 -9.67 17.76
N ALA A 187 23.15 -10.32 16.67
CA ALA A 187 24.24 -11.31 16.67
C ALA A 187 25.61 -10.70 17.03
N LEU A 188 25.91 -9.47 16.57
CA LEU A 188 27.11 -8.75 16.97
C LEU A 188 27.08 -8.37 18.46
N THR A 189 25.89 -8.11 19.03
CA THR A 189 25.73 -7.82 20.45
C THR A 189 25.91 -9.09 21.30
N GLU A 190 25.41 -10.24 20.83
CA GLU A 190 25.61 -11.55 21.47
C GLU A 190 27.08 -11.99 21.46
N ILE A 191 27.83 -11.72 20.38
CA ILE A 191 29.29 -11.98 20.29
C ILE A 191 30.09 -11.10 21.27
N MET A 192 29.56 -9.93 21.65
CA MET A 192 30.19 -9.03 22.61
C MET A 192 29.91 -9.42 24.08
N GLU A 193 28.91 -10.27 24.34
CA GLU A 193 28.57 -10.74 25.70
C GLU A 193 29.26 -12.06 26.10
N ASP A 194 29.77 -12.85 25.16
CA ASP A 194 30.51 -14.10 25.42
C ASP A 194 31.96 -14.01 24.89
N GLY A 195 32.85 -13.37 25.67
CA GLY A 195 34.16 -12.92 25.18
C GLY A 195 35.25 -14.00 25.06
N SER A 196 36.13 -13.83 24.06
CA SER A 196 37.58 -14.06 24.21
C SER A 196 38.39 -13.06 23.38
N SER A 197 39.51 -12.62 23.95
CA SER A 197 40.32 -11.44 23.65
C SER A 197 41.00 -11.40 22.28
N ILE A 198 40.98 -10.24 21.62
CA ILE A 198 42.15 -9.68 20.93
C ILE A 198 42.18 -8.17 21.18
N ALA A 199 43.27 -7.70 21.79
CA ALA A 199 43.56 -6.29 22.00
C ALA A 199 43.90 -5.62 20.66
N VAL A 200 43.24 -4.50 20.34
CA VAL A 200 43.83 -3.45 19.51
C VAL A 200 43.43 -2.10 20.10
N THR A 201 44.45 -1.38 20.55
CA THR A 201 44.44 0.03 20.98
C THR A 201 43.99 0.96 19.85
N HIS A 202 43.06 1.87 20.11
CA HIS A 202 43.28 3.29 19.81
C HIS A 202 42.34 4.20 20.63
N ASP A 203 42.89 5.37 20.93
CA ASP A 203 42.49 6.36 21.93
C ASP A 203 41.06 6.91 21.91
N THR A 204 40.72 7.36 23.12
CA THR A 204 39.54 8.08 23.59
C THR A 204 39.44 9.49 23.02
N GLN A 205 38.24 9.95 22.69
CA GLN A 205 37.70 11.20 23.27
C GLN A 205 36.18 11.27 23.10
N GLY A 206 35.48 11.42 24.23
CA GLY A 206 34.02 11.51 24.30
C GLY A 206 33.52 12.92 24.60
N GLU A 207 32.19 13.06 24.51
CA GLU A 207 31.22 13.95 25.19
C GLU A 207 30.03 14.10 24.23
N GLY A 208 28.75 14.06 24.61
CA GLY A 208 28.07 14.00 25.89
C GLY A 208 26.55 13.99 25.59
N THR A 209 25.83 13.27 26.44
CA THR A 209 24.40 12.91 26.44
C THR A 209 23.43 14.10 26.35
N THR A 210 22.23 13.90 25.77
CA THR A 210 20.94 14.23 26.41
C THR A 210 19.80 13.46 25.76
N GLY A 211 19.05 12.71 26.57
CA GLY A 211 17.85 11.99 26.16
C GLY A 211 16.63 12.91 26.03
N SER A 212 15.62 12.44 25.32
CA SER A 212 14.24 12.78 25.66
C SER A 212 13.29 11.65 25.28
N ILE A 213 12.65 11.14 26.32
CA ILE A 213 11.44 10.34 26.33
C ILE A 213 10.34 11.18 25.67
N PHE A 214 9.65 10.67 24.65
CA PHE A 214 8.32 11.16 24.30
C PHE A 214 7.37 10.02 23.91
N PRO A 215 6.08 10.12 24.29
CA PRO A 215 5.21 9.00 24.57
C PRO A 215 4.44 8.52 23.35
N ASN A 216 4.07 7.24 23.40
CA ASN A 216 3.01 6.66 22.59
C ASN A 216 1.67 7.34 22.90
N SER A 217 1.23 8.25 22.05
CA SER A 217 -0.19 8.46 21.74
C SER A 217 -0.34 9.46 20.60
N LEU A 218 -1.25 9.14 19.68
CA LEU A 218 -2.00 10.00 18.74
C LEU A 218 -2.31 9.18 17.47
N PHE A 219 -2.94 8.02 17.68
CA PHE A 219 -3.91 7.49 16.73
C PHE A 219 -5.26 8.09 17.13
N SER A 220 -5.53 9.32 16.71
CA SER A 220 -6.88 9.89 16.72
C SER A 220 -7.28 10.17 15.28
N GLY A 221 -8.39 9.54 14.87
CA GLY A 221 -8.86 9.49 13.49
C GLY A 221 -8.99 10.86 12.86
N PHE A 222 -8.45 10.98 11.65
CA PHE A 222 -8.81 12.05 10.74
C PHE A 222 -10.00 11.59 9.91
N THR A 223 -11.19 12.03 10.30
CA THR A 223 -12.37 12.03 9.42
C THR A 223 -12.17 13.08 8.34
N LEU A 224 -11.84 12.66 7.11
CA LEU A 224 -11.80 13.54 5.94
C LEU A 224 -13.20 13.62 5.30
N PRO A 225 -13.66 14.83 4.92
CA PRO A 225 -15.00 15.05 4.38
C PRO A 225 -15.20 14.37 3.02
N ALA A 226 -16.44 13.97 2.78
CA ALA A 226 -16.90 13.22 1.62
C ALA A 226 -16.83 14.02 0.31
N THR A 227 -15.64 14.11 -0.28
CA THR A 227 -15.45 14.47 -1.70
C THR A 227 -14.43 13.54 -2.36
N ILE A 228 -14.70 12.24 -2.38
CA ILE A 228 -13.84 11.21 -3.01
C ILE A 228 -14.66 10.37 -4.00
N ILE A 229 -15.27 11.01 -5.00
CA ILE A 229 -15.89 10.28 -6.11
C ILE A 229 -15.06 10.47 -7.40
N PHE A 230 -14.34 11.58 -7.54
CA PHE A 230 -13.39 11.79 -8.65
C PHE A 230 -12.00 11.18 -8.39
N GLY A 231 -11.62 11.00 -7.12
CA GLY A 231 -10.29 10.49 -6.74
C GLY A 231 -10.04 9.05 -7.20
N ILE A 232 -11.06 8.19 -7.22
CA ILE A 232 -10.89 6.76 -7.51
C ILE A 232 -10.49 6.54 -8.98
N VAL A 233 -11.15 7.20 -9.93
CA VAL A 233 -10.80 7.14 -11.36
C VAL A 233 -9.44 7.79 -11.63
N SER A 234 -9.12 8.89 -10.94
CA SER A 234 -7.78 9.49 -11.01
C SER A 234 -6.71 8.54 -10.49
N ILE A 235 -6.95 7.81 -9.39
CA ILE A 235 -6.04 6.79 -8.85
C ILE A 235 -5.87 5.63 -9.86
N PHE A 236 -6.94 5.16 -10.51
CA PHE A 236 -6.87 4.17 -11.60
C PHE A 236 -5.99 4.64 -12.78
N ILE A 237 -6.21 5.86 -13.28
CA ILE A 237 -5.39 6.46 -14.36
C ILE A 237 -3.93 6.62 -13.92
N LEU A 238 -3.69 6.96 -12.65
CA LEU A 238 -2.35 7.09 -12.07
C LEU A 238 -1.65 5.74 -11.96
N PHE A 239 -2.30 4.67 -11.51
CA PHE A 239 -1.74 3.32 -11.50
C PHE A 239 -1.29 2.88 -12.92
N CYS A 240 -2.11 3.14 -13.94
CA CYS A 240 -1.76 2.84 -15.34
C CYS A 240 -0.58 3.70 -15.86
N LYS A 241 -0.58 5.01 -15.59
CA LYS A 241 0.52 5.91 -16.00
C LYS A 241 1.83 5.61 -15.29
N VAL A 242 1.78 5.26 -14.02
CA VAL A 242 2.94 4.93 -13.18
C VAL A 242 3.58 3.63 -13.64
N LYS A 243 2.80 2.62 -14.02
CA LYS A 243 3.32 1.40 -14.65
C LYS A 243 4.11 1.69 -15.92
N LYS A 244 3.63 2.61 -16.76
CA LYS A 244 4.36 3.05 -17.97
C LYS A 244 5.71 3.67 -17.62
N ILE A 245 5.79 4.46 -16.55
CA ILE A 245 7.06 5.04 -16.06
C ILE A 245 8.01 3.95 -15.51
N PHE A 246 7.48 2.94 -14.81
CA PHE A 246 8.29 1.83 -14.30
C PHE A 246 8.81 0.88 -15.40
N ASN A 247 8.10 0.73 -16.52
CA ASN A 247 8.51 -0.13 -17.63
C ASN A 247 9.37 0.56 -18.70
N THR A 248 9.56 1.89 -18.67
CA THR A 248 10.34 2.63 -19.70
C THR A 248 11.80 2.91 -19.27
N LYS A 249 12.31 2.22 -18.25
CA LYS A 249 13.74 2.23 -17.91
C LYS A 249 14.23 0.82 -17.60
N ILE A 250 14.42 0.03 -18.66
CA ILE A 250 15.49 -0.95 -18.82
C ILE A 250 16.01 -0.75 -20.24
#